data_AF-A0A9P4QUN6-F1
#
_entry.id   AF-A0A9P4QUN6-F1
#
_cell.length_a   1.000
_cell.length_b   1.000
_cell.length_c   1.000
_cell.angle_alpha   90.00
_cell.angle_beta   90.00
_cell.angle_gamma   90.00
#
_symmetry.space_group_name_H-M   'P 1'
#
loop_
_entity.id
_entity.type
_entity.pdbx_description
1 polymer ?
#
loop_
_entity_poly.entity_id
_entity_poly.type
_entity_poly.pdbx_seq_one_letter_code
_entity_poly.pdbx_strand_id
1 'polypeptide(L)'
;MDPRTNIILESFLIFFDTLCVAFSIVYVVQLRRAPVQSYRGQLDVSWTKAGSGALNLLPPIFTLVLAIADVLLYGLVYMPPAYGFLMSSTMLFGWMAVFVLWTQCHISLFDDVRGFCYQESLQSGRSPSMYEGVDEGIIRAAMVFAVFIILIYFIYVVVALRQWVKAARIWKAQREAGPTPIELRRQLERGRGSNLACLIDKAIPVPSDMFTRQ
;
A
#
# COMPACT_ATOMS: atom_id res chain seq x y z
N MET A 1 12.52 -0.47 10.00
CA MET A 1 11.65 -0.12 11.15
C MET A 1 11.94 -1.10 12.26
N ASP A 2 11.76 -0.74 13.52
CA ASP A 2 11.66 -1.78 14.55
C ASP A 2 10.42 -2.62 14.20
N PRO A 3 10.54 -3.96 14.05
CA PRO A 3 9.40 -4.83 13.76
C PRO A 3 8.24 -4.59 14.73
N ARG A 4 8.52 -4.23 15.99
CA ARG A 4 7.49 -3.92 16.98
C ARG A 4 6.61 -2.73 16.60
N THR A 5 7.21 -1.66 16.06
CA THR A 5 6.46 -0.47 15.63
C THR A 5 5.53 -0.79 14.47
N ASN A 6 5.98 -1.61 13.52
CA ASN A 6 5.16 -2.05 12.40
C ASN A 6 3.98 -2.90 12.88
N ILE A 7 4.23 -3.89 13.73
CA ILE A 7 3.17 -4.77 14.25
C ILE A 7 2.10 -3.95 14.97
N ILE A 8 2.48 -2.95 15.78
CA ILE A 8 1.53 -2.10 16.49
C ILE A 8 0.69 -1.27 15.50
N LEU A 9 1.31 -0.63 14.52
CA LEU A 9 0.61 0.20 13.54
C LEU A 9 -0.32 -0.65 12.66
N GLU A 10 0.13 -1.82 12.19
CA GLU A 10 -0.71 -2.77 11.46
C GLU A 10 -1.89 -3.26 12.31
N SER A 11 -1.68 -3.50 13.60
CA SER A 11 -2.75 -3.96 14.49
C SER A 11 -3.86 -2.92 14.62
N PHE A 12 -3.50 -1.63 14.74
CA PHE A 12 -4.48 -0.54 14.71
C PHE A 12 -5.17 -0.43 13.37
N LEU A 13 -4.43 -0.59 12.27
CA LEU A 13 -4.98 -0.55 10.92
C LEU A 13 -6.01 -1.66 10.71
N ILE A 14 -5.66 -2.91 11.05
CA ILE A 14 -6.57 -4.07 11.01
C ILE A 14 -7.82 -3.80 11.86
N PHE A 15 -7.65 -3.25 13.07
CA PHE A 15 -8.78 -2.97 13.95
C PHE A 15 -9.74 -1.93 13.34
N PHE A 16 -9.24 -0.77 12.94
CA PHE A 16 -10.09 0.29 12.38
C PHE A 16 -10.69 -0.11 11.03
N ASP A 17 -9.95 -0.83 10.22
CA ASP A 17 -10.40 -1.27 8.91
C ASP A 17 -11.44 -2.40 9.03
N THR A 18 -11.31 -3.30 10.01
CA THR A 18 -12.37 -4.28 10.33
C THR A 18 -13.68 -3.60 10.71
N LEU A 19 -13.61 -2.55 11.55
CA LEU A 19 -14.79 -1.74 11.87
C LEU A 19 -15.34 -1.05 10.63
N CYS A 20 -14.47 -0.48 9.79
CA CYS A 20 -14.84 0.16 8.53
C CYS A 20 -15.55 -0.81 7.57
N VAL A 21 -15.06 -2.04 7.43
CA VAL A 21 -15.69 -3.12 6.65
C VAL A 21 -17.08 -3.41 7.21
N ALA A 22 -17.21 -3.59 8.53
CA ALA A 22 -18.50 -3.90 9.16
C ALA A 22 -19.55 -2.82 8.89
N PHE A 23 -19.20 -1.54 9.11
CA PHE A 23 -20.10 -0.42 8.81
C PHE A 23 -20.41 -0.32 7.31
N SER A 24 -19.42 -0.54 6.45
CA SER A 24 -19.60 -0.50 4.99
C SER A 24 -20.53 -1.59 4.48
N ILE A 25 -20.46 -2.81 5.03
CA ILE A 25 -21.39 -3.90 4.71
C ILE A 25 -22.82 -3.51 5.08
N VAL A 26 -23.04 -3.05 6.31
CA VAL A 26 -24.37 -2.66 6.78
C VAL A 26 -24.92 -1.52 5.92
N TYR A 27 -24.08 -0.54 5.62
CA TYR A 27 -24.44 0.61 4.78
C TYR A 27 -24.83 0.20 3.36
N VAL A 28 -24.03 -0.64 2.70
CA VAL A 28 -24.33 -1.16 1.34
C VAL A 28 -25.63 -1.97 1.33
N VAL A 29 -25.90 -2.75 2.37
CA VAL A 29 -27.16 -3.49 2.50
C VAL A 29 -28.36 -2.55 2.64
N GLN A 30 -28.23 -1.47 3.42
CA GLN A 30 -29.28 -0.45 3.56
C GLN A 30 -29.52 0.27 2.23
N LEU A 31 -28.46 0.73 1.55
CA LEU A 31 -28.55 1.36 0.24
C LEU A 31 -29.29 0.48 -0.77
N ARG A 32 -28.99 -0.82 -0.81
CA ARG A 32 -29.63 -1.76 -1.74
C ARG A 32 -31.12 -1.97 -1.46
N ARG A 33 -31.54 -1.86 -0.19
CA ARG A 33 -32.93 -2.08 0.24
C ARG A 33 -33.77 -0.81 0.25
N ALA A 34 -33.13 0.35 0.19
CA ALA A 34 -33.80 1.63 0.23
C ALA A 34 -34.71 1.82 -1.00
N PRO A 35 -35.89 2.44 -0.82
CA PRO A 35 -36.79 2.72 -1.92
C PRO A 35 -36.14 3.73 -2.89
N VAL A 36 -36.20 3.39 -4.17
CA VAL A 36 -35.68 4.22 -5.27
C VAL A 36 -36.83 5.08 -5.77
N GLN A 37 -36.69 6.39 -5.65
CA GLN A 37 -37.59 7.35 -6.28
C GLN A 37 -36.76 8.59 -6.56
N SER A 38 -36.69 9.02 -7.83
CA SER A 38 -35.85 10.15 -8.24
C SER A 38 -36.24 11.41 -7.49
N TYR A 39 -35.45 11.75 -6.48
CA TYR A 39 -35.58 13.03 -5.80
C TYR A 39 -35.22 14.14 -6.80
N ARG A 40 -36.11 15.12 -6.97
CA ARG A 40 -35.94 16.30 -7.85
C ARG A 40 -35.82 16.04 -9.37
N GLY A 41 -36.28 14.90 -9.88
CA GLY A 41 -36.20 14.61 -11.33
C GLY A 41 -34.77 14.58 -11.86
N GLN A 42 -33.79 14.40 -10.98
CA GLN A 42 -32.38 14.23 -11.32
C GLN A 42 -32.11 12.76 -11.64
N LEU A 43 -31.17 12.55 -12.56
CA LEU A 43 -30.84 11.28 -13.22
C LEU A 43 -30.99 10.05 -12.31
N ASP A 44 -31.71 9.04 -12.80
CA ASP A 44 -31.69 7.69 -12.23
C ASP A 44 -30.30 7.07 -12.43
N VAL A 45 -29.43 7.21 -11.43
CA VAL A 45 -28.18 6.46 -11.36
C VAL A 45 -28.55 5.06 -10.88
N SER A 46 -28.54 4.09 -11.80
CA SER A 46 -28.79 2.71 -11.42
C SER A 46 -27.70 2.18 -10.47
N TRP A 47 -28.07 1.23 -9.60
CA TRP A 47 -27.14 0.57 -8.69
C TRP A 47 -25.90 0.02 -9.42
N THR A 48 -26.11 -0.56 -10.59
CA THR A 48 -25.03 -1.11 -11.42
C THR A 48 -24.11 -0.03 -11.96
N LYS A 49 -24.66 1.12 -12.38
CA LYS A 49 -23.89 2.26 -12.90
C LYS A 49 -23.06 2.94 -11.82
N ALA A 50 -23.55 2.99 -10.59
CA ALA A 50 -22.80 3.45 -9.41
C ALA A 50 -21.74 2.45 -8.91
N GLY A 51 -21.47 1.37 -9.66
CA GLY A 51 -20.47 0.37 -9.29
C GLY A 51 -20.97 -0.62 -8.23
N SER A 52 -22.29 -0.78 -8.05
CA SER A 52 -22.91 -1.78 -7.18
C SER A 52 -22.42 -1.74 -5.72
N GLY A 53 -22.14 -0.54 -5.20
CA GLY A 53 -21.63 -0.36 -3.84
C GLY A 53 -20.15 -0.74 -3.67
N ALA A 54 -19.44 -1.11 -4.74
CA ALA A 54 -18.03 -1.48 -4.69
C ALA A 54 -17.16 -0.37 -4.10
N LEU A 55 -17.48 0.90 -4.37
CA LEU A 55 -16.74 2.04 -3.79
C LEU A 55 -16.78 2.08 -2.26
N ASN A 56 -17.84 1.55 -1.65
CA ASN A 56 -17.97 1.50 -0.19
C ASN A 56 -17.32 0.24 0.39
N LEU A 57 -17.32 -0.87 -0.36
CA LEU A 57 -16.92 -2.19 0.15
C LEU A 57 -15.48 -2.57 -0.19
N LEU A 58 -15.03 -2.26 -1.42
CA LEU A 58 -13.76 -2.72 -1.96
C LEU A 58 -12.55 -2.09 -1.25
N PRO A 59 -12.51 -0.76 -1.00
CA PRO A 59 -11.36 -0.16 -0.33
C PRO A 59 -11.05 -0.76 1.05
N PRO A 60 -12.03 -0.90 1.98
CA PRO A 60 -11.73 -1.47 3.28
C PRO A 60 -11.41 -2.97 3.19
N ILE A 61 -12.06 -3.75 2.32
CA ILE A 61 -11.70 -5.18 2.18
C ILE A 61 -10.28 -5.34 1.63
N PHE A 62 -9.91 -4.56 0.61
CA PHE A 62 -8.59 -4.62 0.01
C PHE A 62 -7.51 -4.21 1.01
N THR A 63 -7.77 -3.15 1.78
CA THR A 63 -6.89 -2.67 2.85
C THR A 63 -6.67 -3.76 3.91
N LEU A 64 -7.73 -4.45 4.32
CA LEU A 64 -7.66 -5.49 5.35
C LEU A 64 -6.81 -6.67 4.90
N VAL A 65 -7.01 -7.12 3.65
CA VAL A 65 -6.24 -8.20 3.06
C VAL A 65 -4.76 -7.83 2.96
N LEU A 66 -4.46 -6.61 2.52
CA LEU A 66 -3.07 -6.13 2.46
C LEU A 66 -2.45 -6.03 3.85
N ALA A 67 -3.15 -5.49 4.84
CA ALA A 67 -2.64 -5.35 6.20
C ALA A 67 -2.31 -6.73 6.82
N ILE A 68 -3.18 -7.73 6.63
CA ILE A 68 -2.93 -9.10 7.07
C ILE A 68 -1.71 -9.69 6.35
N ALA A 69 -1.63 -9.51 5.03
CA ALA A 69 -0.50 -9.98 4.24
C ALA A 69 0.82 -9.33 4.67
N ASP A 70 0.82 -8.03 4.95
CA ASP A 70 1.98 -7.28 5.43
C ASP A 70 2.43 -7.77 6.81
N VAL A 71 1.52 -8.01 7.75
CA VAL A 71 1.85 -8.61 9.06
C VAL A 71 2.53 -9.97 8.91
N LEU A 72 1.98 -10.85 8.04
CA LEU A 72 2.57 -12.16 7.78
C LEU A 72 3.94 -12.06 7.12
N LEU A 73 4.08 -11.15 6.16
CA LEU A 73 5.33 -10.94 5.44
C LEU A 73 6.41 -10.34 6.33
N TYR A 74 6.08 -9.38 7.21
CA TYR A 74 7.00 -8.85 8.22
C TYR A 74 7.45 -9.91 9.24
N GLY A 75 6.62 -10.93 9.50
CA GLY A 75 7.00 -12.06 10.34
C GLY A 75 8.00 -13.02 9.69
N LEU A 76 8.02 -13.09 8.35
CA LEU A 76 8.80 -14.08 7.60
C LEU A 76 10.05 -13.50 6.92
N VAL A 77 9.98 -12.26 6.42
CA VAL A 77 11.02 -11.67 5.56
C VAL A 77 11.27 -10.21 5.94
N TYR A 78 12.54 -9.82 6.05
CA TYR A 78 12.92 -8.43 6.23
C TYR A 78 12.62 -7.62 4.95
N MET A 79 11.61 -6.75 4.99
CA MET A 79 11.22 -5.96 3.82
C MET A 79 12.13 -4.74 3.59
N PRO A 80 12.49 -4.43 2.31
CA PRO A 80 13.25 -3.23 1.98
C PRO A 80 12.49 -1.94 2.36
N PRO A 81 13.17 -0.90 2.87
CA PRO A 81 12.52 0.38 3.21
C PRO A 81 11.83 1.07 2.02
N ALA A 82 12.31 0.84 0.79
CA ALA A 82 11.69 1.35 -0.44
C ALA A 82 10.25 0.85 -0.59
N TYR A 83 10.04 -0.44 -0.32
CA TYR A 83 8.76 -1.10 -0.48
C TYR A 83 7.73 -0.51 0.48
N GLY A 84 8.10 -0.39 1.76
CA GLY A 84 7.23 0.22 2.77
C GLY A 84 6.84 1.66 2.40
N PHE A 85 7.78 2.48 1.93
CA PHE A 85 7.47 3.83 1.49
C PHE A 85 6.49 3.87 0.31
N LEU A 86 6.71 3.06 -0.73
CA LEU A 86 5.87 3.02 -1.93
C LEU A 86 4.46 2.51 -1.61
N MET A 87 4.35 1.40 -0.87
CA MET A 87 3.05 0.82 -0.50
C MET A 87 2.26 1.77 0.39
N SER A 88 2.85 2.29 1.47
CA SER A 88 2.13 3.20 2.37
C SER A 88 1.72 4.51 1.68
N SER A 89 2.55 5.04 0.76
CA SER A 89 2.17 6.23 -0.03
C SER A 89 1.00 5.94 -0.96
N THR A 90 1.03 4.78 -1.63
CA THR A 90 -0.05 4.36 -2.54
C THR A 90 -1.36 4.20 -1.78
N MET A 91 -1.33 3.54 -0.62
CA MET A 91 -2.51 3.37 0.23
C MET A 91 -3.02 4.69 0.80
N LEU A 92 -2.13 5.60 1.20
CA LEU A 92 -2.51 6.94 1.66
C LEU A 92 -3.30 7.68 0.58
N PHE A 93 -2.78 7.76 -0.65
CA PHE A 93 -3.46 8.43 -1.75
C PHE A 93 -4.76 7.73 -2.14
N GLY A 94 -4.78 6.39 -2.12
CA GLY A 94 -5.99 5.60 -2.35
C GLY A 94 -7.11 5.95 -1.36
N TRP A 95 -6.80 5.95 -0.07
CA TRP A 95 -7.77 6.29 0.97
C TRP A 95 -8.20 7.76 0.93
N MET A 96 -7.29 8.69 0.60
CA MET A 96 -7.67 10.09 0.36
C MET A 96 -8.68 10.21 -0.79
N ALA A 97 -8.47 9.52 -1.91
CA ALA A 97 -9.40 9.53 -3.04
C ALA A 97 -10.77 8.94 -2.65
N VAL A 98 -10.78 7.82 -1.93
CA VAL A 98 -12.01 7.19 -1.41
C VAL A 98 -12.75 8.15 -0.47
N PHE A 99 -12.04 8.77 0.46
CA PHE A 99 -12.62 9.73 1.41
C PHE A 99 -13.23 10.94 0.69
N VAL A 100 -12.55 11.49 -0.32
CA VAL A 100 -13.09 12.59 -1.13
C VAL A 100 -14.35 12.14 -1.84
N LEU A 101 -14.36 10.96 -2.48
CA LEU A 101 -15.54 10.44 -3.17
C LEU A 101 -16.72 10.19 -2.22
N TRP A 102 -16.47 9.59 -1.06
CA TRP A 102 -17.49 9.44 -0.01
C TRP A 102 -18.02 10.81 0.42
N THR A 103 -17.14 11.77 0.68
CA THR A 103 -17.55 13.12 1.06
C THR A 103 -18.40 13.79 -0.03
N GLN A 104 -18.09 13.58 -1.31
CA GLN A 104 -18.93 14.09 -2.40
C GLN A 104 -20.34 13.49 -2.37
N CYS A 105 -20.45 12.16 -2.25
CA CYS A 105 -21.75 11.49 -2.23
C CYS A 105 -22.59 11.82 -0.99
N HIS A 106 -21.96 12.29 0.10
CA HIS A 106 -22.62 12.51 1.38
C HIS A 106 -22.82 13.97 1.77
N ILE A 107 -21.97 14.87 1.30
CA ILE A 107 -21.95 16.29 1.70
C ILE A 107 -22.18 17.21 0.50
N SER A 108 -22.19 16.68 -0.73
CA SER A 108 -22.42 17.45 -1.97
C SER A 108 -21.54 18.70 -2.05
N LEU A 109 -20.23 18.51 -1.94
CA LEU A 109 -19.26 19.61 -1.97
C LEU A 109 -19.08 20.21 -3.38
N PHE A 110 -19.29 19.41 -4.44
CA PHE A 110 -19.15 19.83 -5.83
C PHE A 110 -20.39 19.47 -6.66
N ASP A 111 -20.88 20.42 -7.45
CA ASP A 111 -22.10 20.26 -8.26
C ASP A 111 -21.95 19.30 -9.46
N ASP A 112 -20.72 19.03 -9.93
CA ASP A 112 -20.46 18.38 -11.22
C ASP A 112 -20.32 16.84 -11.19
N VAL A 113 -20.40 16.18 -10.03
CA VAL A 113 -20.04 14.74 -9.89
C VAL A 113 -21.25 13.81 -9.70
N ARG A 114 -22.45 14.27 -10.06
CA ARG A 114 -23.75 13.60 -9.80
C ARG A 114 -23.91 12.20 -10.44
N GLY A 115 -23.02 11.81 -11.36
CA GLY A 115 -23.15 10.57 -12.14
C GLY A 115 -22.81 9.26 -11.42
N PHE A 116 -22.19 9.32 -10.22
CA PHE A 116 -21.63 8.13 -9.55
C PHE A 116 -22.21 7.84 -8.16
N CYS A 117 -22.99 8.76 -7.60
CA CYS A 117 -23.53 8.63 -6.25
C CYS A 117 -24.94 8.04 -6.28
N TYR A 118 -25.06 6.71 -6.09
CA TYR A 118 -26.35 6.01 -6.08
C TYR A 118 -27.36 6.61 -5.10
N GLN A 119 -26.87 7.16 -3.99
CA GLN A 119 -27.68 7.72 -2.94
C GLN A 119 -28.55 8.90 -3.41
N GLU A 120 -28.13 9.65 -4.43
CA GLU A 120 -28.94 10.74 -5.00
C GLU A 120 -30.21 10.23 -5.70
N SER A 121 -30.26 8.95 -6.07
CA SER A 121 -31.43 8.32 -6.67
C SER A 121 -32.43 7.74 -5.65
N LEU A 122 -32.12 7.84 -4.35
CA LEU A 122 -32.98 7.34 -3.28
C LEU A 122 -34.07 8.34 -2.89
N GLN A 123 -35.20 7.81 -2.41
CA GLN A 123 -36.30 8.62 -1.92
C GLN A 123 -35.88 9.42 -0.67
N SER A 124 -36.15 10.72 -0.69
CA SER A 124 -35.93 11.58 0.48
C SER A 124 -36.85 11.18 1.63
N GLY A 125 -36.27 10.97 2.81
CA GLY A 125 -36.98 10.72 4.06
C GLY A 125 -37.55 12.00 4.69
N ARG A 126 -37.75 11.97 6.01
CA ARG A 126 -38.37 13.08 6.78
C ARG A 126 -37.58 14.39 6.76
N SER A 127 -36.30 14.36 6.40
CA SER A 127 -35.44 15.53 6.28
C SER A 127 -34.90 15.61 4.85
N PRO A 128 -34.78 16.81 4.23
CA PRO A 128 -34.27 16.97 2.87
C PRO A 128 -32.82 16.49 2.66
N SER A 129 -32.09 16.18 3.74
CA SER A 129 -30.76 15.56 3.68
C SER A 129 -30.76 14.05 3.90
N MET A 130 -31.83 13.49 4.50
CA MET A 130 -31.90 12.09 4.91
C MET A 130 -32.65 11.25 3.88
N TYR A 131 -32.21 10.01 3.71
CA TYR A 131 -32.77 9.06 2.77
C TYR A 131 -33.58 8.00 3.52
N GLU A 132 -34.73 7.63 2.98
CA GLU A 132 -35.60 6.65 3.63
C GLU A 132 -34.92 5.27 3.68
N GLY A 133 -34.91 4.65 4.87
CA GLY A 133 -34.31 3.33 5.08
C GLY A 133 -32.78 3.29 5.13
N VAL A 134 -32.11 4.44 5.14
CA VAL A 134 -30.64 4.54 5.23
C VAL A 134 -30.23 5.37 6.45
N ASP A 135 -29.45 4.77 7.34
CA ASP A 135 -28.90 5.44 8.51
C ASP A 135 -27.57 6.14 8.14
N GLU A 136 -27.61 7.47 8.06
CA GLU A 136 -26.41 8.27 7.79
C GLU A 136 -25.36 8.19 8.91
N GLY A 137 -25.73 7.81 10.12
CA GLY A 137 -24.80 7.63 11.23
C GLY A 137 -23.74 6.57 10.90
N ILE A 138 -24.14 5.51 10.19
CA ILE A 138 -23.27 4.39 9.84
C ILE A 138 -22.15 4.84 8.90
N ILE A 139 -22.50 5.57 7.84
CA ILE A 139 -21.50 6.01 6.85
C ILE A 139 -20.64 7.14 7.38
N ARG A 140 -21.18 8.05 8.21
CA ARG A 140 -20.37 9.04 8.93
C ARG A 140 -19.37 8.37 9.86
N ALA A 141 -19.77 7.31 10.57
CA ALA A 141 -18.85 6.53 11.38
C ALA A 141 -17.75 5.87 10.52
N ALA A 142 -18.11 5.26 9.38
CA ALA A 142 -17.14 4.71 8.44
C ALA A 142 -16.16 5.78 7.91
N MET A 143 -16.64 6.98 7.59
CA MET A 143 -15.79 8.11 7.19
C MET A 143 -14.80 8.52 8.29
N VAL A 144 -15.21 8.50 9.56
CA VAL A 144 -14.30 8.76 10.69
C VAL A 144 -13.21 7.69 10.78
N PHE A 145 -13.55 6.42 10.59
CA PHE A 145 -12.54 5.35 10.54
C PHE A 145 -11.60 5.50 9.34
N ALA A 146 -12.10 5.91 8.18
CA ALA A 146 -11.26 6.22 7.02
C ALA A 146 -10.24 7.35 7.34
N VAL A 147 -10.63 8.38 8.10
CA VAL A 147 -9.70 9.42 8.56
C VAL A 147 -8.62 8.82 9.47
N PHE A 148 -8.97 7.95 10.40
CA PHE A 148 -7.96 7.26 11.23
C PHE A 148 -7.00 6.41 10.40
N ILE A 149 -7.49 5.70 9.39
CA ILE A 149 -6.67 4.92 8.45
C ILE A 149 -5.71 5.84 7.67
N ILE A 150 -6.19 6.97 7.15
CA ILE A 150 -5.36 7.99 6.48
C ILE A 150 -4.25 8.49 7.41
N LEU A 151 -4.57 8.79 8.67
CA LEU A 151 -3.59 9.26 9.66
C LEU A 151 -2.52 8.19 9.94
N ILE A 152 -2.91 6.91 10.04
CA ILE A 152 -1.96 5.80 10.22
C ILE A 152 -1.04 5.67 9.00
N TYR A 153 -1.57 5.70 7.78
CA TYR A 153 -0.75 5.66 6.56
C TYR A 153 0.18 6.86 6.43
N PHE A 154 -0.28 8.05 6.84
CA PHE A 154 0.58 9.23 6.89
C PHE A 154 1.77 9.04 7.85
N ILE A 155 1.52 8.49 9.04
CA ILE A 155 2.58 8.13 9.99
C ILE A 155 3.55 7.12 9.37
N TYR A 156 3.05 6.10 8.69
CA TYR A 156 3.87 5.12 7.96
C TYR A 156 4.80 5.77 6.94
N VAL A 157 4.26 6.65 6.09
CA VAL A 157 5.06 7.38 5.09
C VAL A 157 6.16 8.19 5.75
N VAL A 158 5.86 8.92 6.83
CA VAL A 158 6.85 9.71 7.56
C VAL A 158 7.96 8.83 8.15
N VAL A 159 7.63 7.70 8.76
CA VAL A 159 8.62 6.82 9.36
C VAL A 159 9.46 6.10 8.30
N ALA A 160 8.83 5.61 7.23
CA ALA A 160 9.51 4.98 6.10
C ALA A 160 10.48 5.95 5.41
N LEU A 161 10.04 7.20 5.19
CA LEU A 161 10.88 8.25 4.61
C LEU A 161 12.10 8.57 5.49
N ARG A 162 11.91 8.66 6.81
CA ARG A 162 13.03 8.88 7.75
C ARG A 162 14.06 7.74 7.66
N GLN A 163 13.62 6.50 7.50
CA GLN A 163 14.52 5.35 7.36
C GLN A 163 15.22 5.34 6.01
N TRP A 164 14.50 5.66 4.94
CA TRP A 164 15.07 5.80 3.60
C TRP A 164 16.19 6.84 3.58
N VAL A 165 15.96 8.03 4.16
CA VAL A 165 16.97 9.10 4.25
C VAL A 165 18.19 8.65 5.04
N LYS A 166 18.01 7.92 6.15
CA LYS A 166 19.14 7.36 6.92
C LYS A 166 19.94 6.34 6.10
N ALA A 167 19.26 5.42 5.42
CA ALA A 167 19.89 4.42 4.57
C ALA A 167 20.66 5.06 3.40
N ALA A 168 20.07 6.06 2.75
CA ALA A 168 20.71 6.80 1.66
C ALA A 168 21.97 7.54 2.12
N ARG A 169 21.96 8.13 3.33
CA ARG A 169 23.16 8.77 3.92
C ARG A 169 24.27 7.76 4.18
N ILE A 170 23.95 6.60 4.76
CA ILE A 170 24.93 5.53 5.01
C ILE A 170 25.52 5.03 3.69
N TRP A 171 24.67 4.80 2.69
CA TRP A 171 25.11 4.35 1.38
C TRP A 171 26.02 5.37 0.68
N LYS A 172 25.68 6.66 0.77
CA LYS A 172 26.53 7.74 0.26
C LYS A 172 27.89 7.76 0.97
N ALA A 173 27.90 7.65 2.30
CA ALA A 173 29.14 7.60 3.08
C ALA A 173 30.01 6.38 2.73
N GLN A 174 29.41 5.20 2.48
CA GLN A 174 30.14 4.02 2.02
C GLN A 174 30.75 4.20 0.63
N ARG A 175 30.05 4.88 -0.29
CA ARG A 175 30.59 5.21 -1.62
C ARG A 175 31.80 6.16 -1.52
N GLU A 176 31.73 7.14 -0.62
CA GLU A 176 32.80 8.12 -0.42
C GLU A 176 34.00 7.52 0.34
N ALA A 177 33.78 6.57 1.25
CA ALA A 177 34.84 5.92 2.03
C ALA A 177 35.74 4.96 1.22
N GLY A 178 35.39 4.66 -0.03
CA GLY A 178 36.12 3.69 -0.85
C GLY A 178 35.97 2.23 -0.37
N PRO A 179 36.71 1.28 -0.99
CA PRO A 179 36.66 -0.13 -0.58
C PRO A 179 37.12 -0.25 0.87
N THR A 180 36.39 -1.00 1.69
CA THR A 180 36.84 -1.29 3.05
C THR A 180 38.20 -2.00 3.01
N PRO A 181 39.06 -1.86 4.04
CA PRO A 181 40.36 -2.55 4.06
C PRO A 181 40.25 -4.08 3.84
N ILE A 182 39.12 -4.67 4.23
CA ILE A 182 38.79 -6.09 4.02
C ILE A 182 38.45 -6.36 2.55
N GLU A 183 37.65 -5.50 1.91
CA GLU A 183 37.35 -5.56 0.47
C GLU A 183 38.63 -5.41 -0.35
N LEU A 184 39.50 -4.47 0.05
CA LEU A 184 40.78 -4.20 -0.59
C LEU A 184 41.72 -5.41 -0.46
N ARG A 185 41.76 -6.06 0.72
CA ARG A 185 42.54 -7.29 0.95
C ARG A 185 42.03 -8.45 0.09
N ARG A 186 40.70 -8.64 -0.02
CA ARG A 186 40.11 -9.66 -0.91
C ARG A 186 40.38 -9.37 -2.38
N GLN A 187 40.33 -8.10 -2.80
CA GLN A 187 40.67 -7.71 -4.17
C GLN A 187 42.16 -7.95 -4.45
N LEU A 188 43.05 -7.64 -3.50
CA LEU A 188 44.48 -7.95 -3.59
C LEU A 188 44.74 -9.45 -3.66
N GLU A 189 44.06 -10.26 -2.84
CA GLU A 189 44.21 -11.73 -2.86
C GLU A 189 43.71 -12.34 -4.18
N ARG A 190 42.59 -11.86 -4.74
CA ARG A 190 42.10 -12.29 -6.06
C ARG A 190 43.03 -11.84 -7.20
N GLY A 191 43.54 -10.61 -7.15
CA GLY A 191 44.48 -10.08 -8.16
C GLY A 191 45.86 -10.75 -8.11
N ARG A 192 46.29 -11.23 -6.93
CA ARG A 192 47.53 -12.00 -6.79
C ARG A 192 47.38 -13.42 -7.37
N GLY A 193 46.21 -14.03 -7.25
CA GLY A 193 45.90 -15.33 -7.86
C GLY A 193 45.87 -15.31 -9.39
N SER A 194 45.34 -14.24 -10.01
CA SER A 194 45.28 -14.13 -11.48
C SER A 194 46.63 -13.88 -12.14
N ASN A 195 47.54 -13.14 -11.48
CA ASN A 195 48.89 -12.93 -11.99
C ASN A 195 49.81 -14.15 -11.81
N LEU A 196 49.59 -14.96 -10.76
CA LEU A 196 50.33 -16.22 -10.58
C LEU A 196 49.93 -17.28 -11.62
N ALA A 197 48.65 -17.35 -11.97
CA ALA A 197 48.16 -18.28 -13.00
C ALA A 197 48.73 -17.96 -14.40
N CYS A 198 48.91 -16.69 -14.75
CA CYS A 198 49.51 -16.29 -16.03
C CYS A 198 51.05 -16.50 -16.07
N LEU A 199 51.73 -16.47 -14.92
CA LEU A 199 53.17 -16.75 -14.83
C LEU A 199 53.50 -18.24 -14.86
N ILE A 200 52.62 -19.12 -14.39
CA ILE A 200 52.82 -20.57 -14.44
C ILE A 200 52.66 -21.10 -15.88
N ASP A 201 51.76 -20.52 -16.66
CA ASP A 201 51.49 -20.95 -18.05
C ASP A 201 52.61 -20.59 -19.05
N LYS A 202 53.54 -19.70 -18.67
CA LYS A 202 54.69 -19.30 -19.50
C LYS A 202 56.01 -19.96 -19.08
N ALA A 203 56.04 -20.73 -18.00
CA ALA A 203 57.29 -21.25 -17.42
C ALA A 203 57.52 -22.76 -17.68
N ILE A 204 56.59 -23.47 -18.33
CA ILE A 204 56.74 -24.90 -18.62
C ILE A 204 56.68 -25.12 -20.14
N PRO A 205 57.81 -25.05 -20.86
CA PRO A 205 57.90 -25.68 -22.17
C PRO A 205 57.84 -27.19 -21.93
N VAL A 206 56.67 -27.79 -22.16
CA VAL A 206 56.54 -29.26 -22.22
C VAL A 206 57.19 -29.71 -23.52
N PRO A 207 58.31 -30.48 -23.49
CA PRO A 207 58.91 -31.01 -24.70
C PRO A 207 58.01 -32.12 -25.23
N SER A 208 57.55 -31.95 -26.46
CA SER A 208 56.70 -32.89 -27.18
C SER A 208 57.49 -34.03 -27.80
N ASP A 209 58.34 -34.72 -27.04
CA ASP A 209 59.09 -35.89 -27.49
C ASP A 209 59.39 -36.81 -26.30
N MET A 210 58.82 -38.03 -26.32
CA MET A 210 59.06 -39.24 -25.49
C MET A 210 57.72 -39.80 -24.97
N PHE A 211 57.23 -41.01 -25.28
CA PHE A 211 57.82 -42.21 -25.86
C PHE A 211 56.70 -43.03 -26.52
N THR A 212 56.88 -43.37 -27.79
CA THR A 212 56.43 -44.61 -28.42
C THR A 212 57.15 -45.82 -27.82
N ARG A 213 56.43 -46.92 -27.56
CA ARG A 213 56.77 -48.36 -27.80
C ARG A 213 55.85 -49.20 -26.91
N GLN A 214 54.86 -49.84 -27.52
CA GLN A 214 54.80 -51.25 -27.96
C GLN A 214 54.01 -52.08 -26.95
#